data_AF-A0A6V8KRE6-F1
#
_entry.id   AF-A0A6V8KRE6-F1
#
_cell.length_a   1.000
_cell.length_b   1.000
_cell.length_c   1.000
_cell.angle_alpha   90.00
_cell.angle_beta   90.00
_cell.angle_gamma   90.00
#
_symmetry.space_group_name_H-M   'P 1'
#
loop_
_entity.id
_entity.type
_entity.pdbx_description
1 polymer ?
#
loop_
_entity_poly.entity_id
_entity_poly.type
_entity_poly.pdbx_seq_one_letter_code
_entity_poly.pdbx_strand_id
1 'polypeptide(L)'
;MALILGDNIFHGVGLGHQLASHDDVAGGRVFAYPVANPEAYGVVEFDADGRVLSIEEKPDRPKSRYVVPGLYFYDNRVVEISRALKPSDRGELEITAVNEAYRERGELSVTVLDRGTAWLDTGTFTSLMQAAEFVRVIEERQGLKIGCVEEVAWRAGFLSAEQLRDLAGPLTKSGYGDYLLGLLDDA
;
A
#
# COMPACT_ATOMS: atom_id res chain seq x y z
N MET A 1 4.42 -11.31 7.38
CA MET A 1 4.60 -11.25 5.90
C MET A 1 3.73 -10.13 5.36
N ALA A 2 4.27 -9.29 4.47
CA ALA A 2 3.50 -8.23 3.82
C ALA A 2 3.36 -8.51 2.32
N LEU A 3 2.22 -8.14 1.74
CA LEU A 3 1.94 -8.16 0.31
C LEU A 3 1.48 -6.76 -0.10
N ILE A 4 2.08 -6.22 -1.15
CA ILE A 4 1.64 -4.99 -1.81
C ILE A 4 1.45 -5.26 -3.30
N LEU A 5 0.34 -4.78 -3.87
CA LEU A 5 0.11 -4.83 -5.31
C LEU A 5 0.97 -3.77 -6.02
N GLY A 6 1.62 -4.14 -7.12
CA GLY A 6 2.64 -3.31 -7.78
C GLY A 6 2.09 -2.06 -8.48
N ASP A 7 0.79 -1.96 -8.68
CA ASP A 7 0.06 -0.86 -9.32
C ASP A 7 -0.57 0.13 -8.32
N ASN A 8 -0.36 -0.10 -7.01
CA ASN A 8 -0.91 0.72 -5.93
C ASN A 8 0.12 1.74 -5.44
N ILE A 9 -0.27 3.01 -5.41
CA ILE A 9 0.53 4.12 -4.88
C ILE A 9 -0.11 4.63 -3.60
N PHE A 10 0.68 4.73 -2.54
CA PHE A 10 0.27 5.30 -1.25
C PHE A 10 1.15 6.50 -0.91
N HIS A 11 0.53 7.61 -0.53
CA HIS A 11 1.23 8.82 -0.09
C HIS A 11 0.47 9.47 1.06
N GLY A 12 1.13 9.73 2.18
CA GLY A 12 0.49 10.36 3.33
C GLY A 12 1.47 10.60 4.47
N VAL A 13 1.16 11.59 5.32
CA VAL A 13 1.98 11.93 6.48
C VAL A 13 1.98 10.75 7.46
N GLY A 14 3.17 10.33 7.92
CA GLY A 14 3.31 9.29 8.93
C GLY A 14 3.04 7.86 8.42
N LEU A 15 2.71 7.66 7.15
CA LEU A 15 2.41 6.34 6.59
C LEU A 15 3.54 5.34 6.81
N GLY A 16 4.80 5.73 6.56
CA GLY A 16 5.95 4.85 6.79
C GLY A 16 6.08 4.38 8.24
N HIS A 17 5.82 5.25 9.21
CA HIS A 17 5.83 4.90 10.63
C HIS A 17 4.65 4.00 11.00
N GLN A 18 3.45 4.30 10.48
CA GLN A 18 2.28 3.45 10.63
C GLN A 18 2.50 2.06 10.05
N LEU A 19 3.20 1.91 8.93
CA LEU A 19 3.48 0.59 8.34
C LEU A 19 4.56 -0.18 9.11
N ALA A 20 5.62 0.51 9.55
CA ALA A 20 6.70 -0.11 10.33
C ALA A 20 6.23 -0.64 11.70
N SER A 21 5.12 -0.14 12.26
CA SER A 21 4.58 -0.67 13.51
C SER A 21 3.92 -2.06 13.37
N HIS A 22 3.88 -2.63 12.16
CA HIS A 22 3.20 -3.90 11.86
C HIS A 22 4.17 -5.07 11.59
N ASP A 23 5.39 -5.01 12.14
CA ASP A 23 6.40 -6.06 11.94
C ASP A 23 6.01 -7.43 12.56
N ASP A 24 5.20 -7.43 13.63
CA ASP A 24 4.74 -8.64 14.34
C ASP A 24 3.21 -8.76 14.31
N VAL A 25 2.65 -8.87 13.11
CA VAL A 25 1.21 -9.08 12.93
C VAL A 25 0.83 -10.51 13.32
N ALA A 26 0.01 -10.65 14.35
CA ALA A 26 -0.72 -11.87 14.65
C ALA A 26 -2.06 -11.88 13.88
N GLY A 27 -2.32 -12.94 13.10
CA GLY A 27 -3.50 -13.04 12.26
C GLY A 27 -3.32 -12.35 10.90
N GLY A 28 -4.40 -11.75 10.41
CA GLY A 28 -4.43 -10.93 9.21
C GLY A 28 -4.75 -9.47 9.55
N ARG A 29 -4.11 -8.56 8.82
CA ARG A 29 -4.41 -7.14 8.85
C ARG A 29 -4.55 -6.60 7.44
N VAL A 30 -5.69 -5.98 7.21
CA VAL A 30 -6.01 -5.25 5.98
C VAL A 30 -6.13 -3.77 6.29
N PHE A 31 -6.03 -2.94 5.26
CA PHE A 31 -6.30 -1.52 5.39
C PHE A 31 -7.68 -1.20 4.82
N ALA A 32 -8.31 -0.13 5.31
CA ALA A 32 -9.56 0.37 4.78
C ALA A 32 -9.37 1.80 4.28
N TYR A 33 -9.79 2.05 3.05
CA TYR A 33 -9.78 3.38 2.45
C TYR A 33 -11.18 3.77 2.00
N PRO A 34 -11.69 4.97 2.36
CA PRO A 34 -13.00 5.41 1.91
C PRO A 34 -12.94 5.87 0.44
N VAL A 35 -13.78 5.31 -0.42
CA VAL A 35 -13.91 5.73 -1.82
C VAL A 35 -15.31 6.23 -2.15
N ALA A 36 -15.41 6.96 -3.27
CA ALA A 36 -16.70 7.37 -3.83
C ALA A 36 -17.41 6.24 -4.58
N ASN A 37 -16.66 5.32 -5.21
CA ASN A 37 -17.20 4.20 -5.98
C ASN A 37 -16.63 2.85 -5.48
N PRO A 38 -17.25 2.23 -4.46
CA PRO A 38 -16.75 1.00 -3.85
C PRO A 38 -17.02 -0.28 -4.66
N GLU A 39 -17.94 -0.28 -5.62
CA GLU A 39 -18.36 -1.46 -6.40
C GLU A 39 -17.23 -2.10 -7.22
N ALA A 40 -16.18 -1.33 -7.53
CA ALA A 40 -15.04 -1.80 -8.32
C ALA A 40 -14.00 -2.60 -7.51
N TYR A 41 -14.14 -2.68 -6.19
CA TYR A 41 -13.09 -3.18 -5.28
C TYR A 41 -13.65 -4.19 -4.25
N GLY A 42 -12.74 -4.79 -3.47
CA GLY A 42 -13.11 -5.53 -2.27
C GLY A 42 -13.61 -4.58 -1.17
N VAL A 43 -14.89 -4.69 -0.79
CA VAL A 43 -15.54 -3.84 0.20
C VAL A 43 -15.46 -4.51 1.57
N VAL A 44 -15.07 -3.74 2.59
CA VAL A 44 -14.94 -4.22 3.97
C VAL A 44 -15.93 -3.51 4.90
N GLU A 45 -16.62 -4.30 5.71
CA GLU A 45 -17.45 -3.84 6.83
C GLU A 45 -16.78 -4.26 8.14
N PHE A 46 -16.74 -3.36 9.13
CA PHE A 46 -16.06 -3.58 10.40
C PHE A 46 -16.76 -2.85 11.55
N ASP A 47 -16.55 -3.34 12.77
CA ASP A 47 -17.09 -2.71 13.99
C ASP A 47 -16.20 -1.57 14.51
N ALA A 48 -16.63 -0.93 15.60
CA ALA A 48 -15.90 0.19 16.22
C ALA A 48 -14.51 -0.20 16.76
N ASP A 49 -14.28 -1.49 17.04
CA ASP A 49 -13.02 -2.02 17.53
C ASP A 49 -12.07 -2.45 16.39
N GLY A 50 -12.48 -2.26 15.13
CA GLY A 50 -11.69 -2.60 13.95
C GLY A 50 -11.69 -4.10 13.62
N ARG A 51 -12.68 -4.86 14.10
CA ARG A 51 -12.88 -6.26 13.68
C ARG A 51 -13.69 -6.31 12.40
N VAL A 52 -13.23 -7.10 11.43
CA VAL A 52 -13.92 -7.24 10.14
C VAL A 52 -15.16 -8.12 10.30
N LEU A 53 -16.33 -7.54 9.98
CA LEU A 53 -17.63 -8.21 10.01
C LEU A 53 -17.88 -8.96 8.70
N SER A 54 -17.62 -8.33 7.56
CA SER A 54 -17.68 -8.96 6.24
C SER A 54 -16.68 -8.34 5.27
N ILE A 55 -16.22 -9.15 4.32
CA ILE A 55 -15.44 -8.70 3.16
C ILE A 55 -16.05 -9.30 1.89
N GLU A 56 -16.33 -8.47 0.89
CA GLU A 56 -17.01 -8.89 -0.34
C GLU A 56 -16.25 -8.36 -1.56
N GLU A 57 -15.94 -9.23 -2.52
CA GLU A 57 -15.26 -8.85 -3.76
C GLU A 57 -16.27 -8.27 -4.76
N LYS A 58 -16.10 -6.99 -5.13
CA LYS A 58 -16.90 -6.29 -6.15
C LYS A 58 -18.41 -6.48 -5.98
N PRO A 59 -18.99 -6.12 -4.81
CA PRO A 59 -20.40 -6.35 -4.54
C PRO A 59 -21.29 -5.41 -5.35
N ASP A 60 -22.39 -5.93 -5.89
CA ASP A 60 -23.43 -5.13 -6.57
C ASP A 60 -24.10 -4.12 -5.62
N ARG A 61 -24.09 -4.39 -4.31
CA ARG A 61 -24.68 -3.53 -3.26
C ARG A 61 -23.72 -3.42 -2.08
N PRO A 62 -22.73 -2.52 -2.16
CA PRO A 62 -21.72 -2.32 -1.12
C PRO A 62 -22.33 -2.03 0.24
N LYS A 63 -21.94 -2.80 1.27
CA LYS A 63 -22.38 -2.58 2.66
C LYS A 63 -21.70 -1.38 3.32
N SER A 64 -20.55 -0.97 2.78
CA SER A 64 -19.81 0.19 3.24
C SER A 64 -19.15 0.89 2.04
N ARG A 65 -18.63 2.10 2.28
CA ARG A 65 -17.79 2.83 1.31
C ARG A 65 -16.30 2.52 1.43
N TYR A 66 -15.93 1.65 2.37
CA TYR A 66 -14.55 1.32 2.68
C TYR A 66 -14.12 0.13 1.84
N VAL A 67 -13.04 0.32 1.09
CA VAL A 67 -12.44 -0.72 0.28
C VAL A 67 -11.10 -1.14 0.87
N VAL A 68 -10.70 -2.36 0.57
CA VAL A 68 -9.38 -2.90 0.91
C VAL A 68 -8.42 -2.53 -0.22
N PRO A 69 -7.47 -1.60 -0.01
CA PRO A 69 -6.46 -1.30 -1.00
C PRO A 69 -5.46 -2.46 -1.09
N GLY A 70 -4.60 -2.46 -2.10
CA GLY A 70 -3.66 -3.53 -2.39
C GLY A 70 -2.49 -3.65 -1.41
N LEU A 71 -2.75 -3.64 -0.10
CA LEU A 71 -1.76 -3.73 0.97
C LEU A 71 -2.27 -4.63 2.09
N TYR A 72 -1.53 -5.69 2.40
CA TYR A 72 -1.95 -6.75 3.30
C TYR A 72 -0.79 -7.18 4.19
N PHE A 73 -1.09 -7.45 5.46
CA PHE A 73 -0.15 -8.07 6.39
C PHE A 73 -0.77 -9.34 6.95
N TYR A 74 0.02 -10.42 6.99
CA TYR A 74 -0.41 -11.68 7.55
C TYR A 74 0.72 -12.31 8.35
N ASP A 75 0.35 -13.11 9.35
CA ASP A 75 1.26 -14.07 9.93
C ASP A 75 1.57 -15.24 8.97
N ASN A 76 2.42 -16.15 9.42
CA ASN A 76 2.95 -17.23 8.59
C ASN A 76 1.87 -18.26 8.14
N ARG A 77 0.71 -18.32 8.80
CA ARG A 77 -0.40 -19.22 8.44
C ARG A 77 -0.97 -18.91 7.05
N VAL A 78 -0.69 -17.71 6.51
CA VAL A 78 -1.08 -17.32 5.16
C VAL A 78 -0.60 -18.33 4.11
N VAL A 79 0.56 -18.96 4.32
CA VAL A 79 1.10 -19.96 3.37
C VAL A 79 0.20 -21.19 3.31
N GLU A 80 -0.28 -21.69 4.45
CA GLU A 80 -1.16 -22.85 4.52
C GLU A 80 -2.57 -22.51 4.02
N ILE A 81 -3.08 -21.34 4.40
CA ILE A 81 -4.38 -20.83 3.93
C ILE A 81 -4.37 -20.72 2.39
N SER A 82 -3.35 -20.08 1.81
CA SER A 82 -3.23 -19.91 0.36
C SER A 82 -3.12 -21.24 -0.38
N ARG A 83 -2.46 -22.25 0.19
CA ARG A 83 -2.37 -23.61 -0.41
C ARG A 83 -3.71 -24.35 -0.44
N ALA A 84 -4.61 -24.04 0.49
CA ALA A 84 -5.92 -24.68 0.60
C ALA A 84 -7.00 -23.98 -0.24
N LEU A 85 -6.70 -22.83 -0.84
CA LEU A 85 -7.66 -22.07 -1.64
C LEU A 85 -8.08 -22.84 -2.89
N LYS A 86 -9.34 -22.62 -3.28
CA LYS A 86 -9.89 -23.08 -4.54
C LYS A 86 -10.04 -21.89 -5.49
N PRO A 87 -9.87 -22.10 -6.80
CA PRO A 87 -10.14 -21.05 -7.78
C PRO A 87 -11.58 -20.52 -7.66
N SER A 88 -11.74 -19.22 -7.87
CA SER A 88 -13.06 -18.57 -7.98
C SER A 88 -13.78 -18.97 -9.27
N ASP A 89 -15.00 -18.48 -9.46
CA ASP A 89 -15.74 -18.64 -10.72
C ASP A 89 -14.98 -18.05 -11.93
N ARG A 90 -14.01 -17.17 -11.69
CA ARG A 90 -13.11 -16.60 -12.70
C ARG A 90 -11.85 -17.44 -12.94
N GLY A 91 -11.65 -18.50 -12.16
CA GLY A 91 -10.46 -19.36 -12.24
C GLY A 91 -9.23 -18.80 -11.51
N GLU A 92 -9.39 -17.78 -10.68
CA GLU A 92 -8.30 -17.11 -9.95
C GLU A 92 -8.27 -17.51 -8.47
N LEU A 93 -7.09 -17.49 -7.85
CA LEU A 93 -6.95 -17.62 -6.40
C LEU A 93 -7.05 -16.23 -5.78
N GLU A 94 -8.22 -15.92 -5.22
CA GLU A 94 -8.55 -14.58 -4.75
C GLU A 94 -7.92 -14.27 -3.40
N ILE A 95 -7.31 -13.09 -3.26
CA ILE A 95 -6.82 -12.59 -1.96
C ILE A 95 -7.97 -12.40 -0.96
N THR A 96 -9.18 -12.07 -1.46
CA THR A 96 -10.39 -11.97 -0.65
C THR A 96 -10.74 -13.29 0.05
N ALA A 97 -10.41 -14.45 -0.55
CA ALA A 97 -10.59 -15.74 0.10
C ALA A 97 -9.58 -16.00 1.24
N VAL A 98 -8.34 -15.46 1.13
CA VAL A 98 -7.39 -15.45 2.26
C VAL A 98 -7.94 -14.60 3.41
N ASN A 99 -8.41 -13.39 3.11
CA ASN A 99 -9.01 -12.50 4.10
C ASN A 99 -10.19 -13.17 4.81
N GLU A 100 -11.07 -13.80 4.05
CA GLU A 100 -12.23 -14.52 4.59
C GLU A 100 -11.80 -15.65 5.53
N ALA A 101 -10.78 -16.43 5.19
CA ALA A 101 -10.26 -17.48 6.07
C ALA A 101 -9.71 -16.96 7.40
N TYR A 102 -9.09 -15.76 7.43
CA TYR A 102 -8.71 -15.10 8.68
C TYR A 102 -9.92 -14.53 9.43
N ARG A 103 -10.90 -13.99 8.70
CA ARG A 103 -12.15 -13.43 9.26
C ARG A 103 -12.96 -14.50 9.98
N GLU A 104 -13.15 -15.68 9.36
CA GLU A 104 -13.85 -16.82 9.96
C GLU A 104 -13.22 -17.31 11.27
N ARG A 105 -11.91 -17.09 11.43
CA ARG A 105 -11.16 -17.40 12.66
C ARG A 105 -11.25 -16.29 13.72
N GLY A 106 -11.85 -15.14 13.39
CA GLY A 106 -11.84 -13.94 14.24
C GLY A 106 -10.47 -13.27 14.32
N GLU A 107 -9.60 -13.51 13.35
CA GLU A 107 -8.19 -13.09 13.34
C GLU A 107 -7.90 -12.06 12.24
N LEU A 108 -8.93 -11.50 11.59
CA LEU A 108 -8.79 -10.41 10.62
C LEU A 108 -9.11 -9.06 11.28
N SER A 109 -8.13 -8.17 11.27
CA SER A 109 -8.26 -6.79 11.75
C SER A 109 -8.13 -5.79 10.62
N VAL A 110 -8.71 -4.61 10.79
CA VAL A 110 -8.61 -3.52 9.81
C VAL A 110 -7.96 -2.28 10.42
N THR A 111 -7.12 -1.61 9.63
CA THR A 111 -6.62 -0.25 9.93
C THR A 111 -7.22 0.72 8.92
N VAL A 112 -7.97 1.71 9.38
CA VAL A 112 -8.48 2.76 8.49
C VAL A 112 -7.35 3.73 8.16
N LEU A 113 -7.09 3.95 6.88
CA LEU A 113 -6.13 4.95 6.43
C LEU A 113 -6.68 6.35 6.67
N ASP A 114 -5.83 7.24 7.19
CA ASP A 114 -6.20 8.62 7.45
C ASP A 114 -6.69 9.34 6.19
N ARG A 115 -7.62 10.29 6.36
CA ARG A 115 -8.15 11.11 5.24
C ARG A 115 -7.08 11.94 4.52
N GLY A 116 -5.92 12.15 5.15
CA GLY A 116 -4.77 12.83 4.56
C GLY A 116 -3.90 11.92 3.68
N THR A 117 -4.17 10.62 3.67
CA THR A 117 -3.51 9.65 2.80
C THR A 117 -4.18 9.67 1.44
N ALA A 118 -3.39 9.77 0.38
CA ALA A 118 -3.79 9.47 -0.97
C ALA A 118 -3.48 8.00 -1.26
N TRP A 119 -4.49 7.27 -1.70
CA TRP A 119 -4.35 5.97 -2.33
C TRP A 119 -4.79 6.09 -3.78
N LEU A 120 -3.93 5.64 -4.69
CA LEU A 120 -4.13 5.71 -6.14
C LEU A 120 -3.85 4.33 -6.75
N ASP A 121 -4.81 3.85 -7.53
CA ASP A 121 -4.71 2.60 -8.30
C ASP A 121 -4.53 2.93 -9.79
N THR A 122 -3.52 2.32 -10.42
CA THR A 122 -3.12 2.64 -11.80
C THR A 122 -3.69 1.68 -12.85
N GLY A 123 -4.74 0.92 -12.51
CA GLY A 123 -5.39 -0.07 -13.38
C GLY A 123 -6.05 0.43 -14.68
N THR A 124 -6.20 1.75 -14.88
CA THR A 124 -6.75 2.33 -16.13
C THR A 124 -5.87 3.45 -16.65
N PHE A 125 -5.94 3.75 -17.96
CA PHE A 125 -5.21 4.91 -18.53
C PHE A 125 -5.56 6.22 -17.84
N THR A 126 -6.83 6.44 -17.50
CA THR A 126 -7.28 7.64 -16.79
C THR A 126 -6.68 7.69 -15.38
N SER A 127 -6.72 6.60 -14.62
CA SER A 127 -6.21 6.59 -13.24
C SER A 127 -4.68 6.66 -13.19
N LEU A 128 -3.99 6.09 -14.18
CA LEU A 128 -2.54 6.28 -14.36
C LEU A 128 -2.17 7.75 -14.59
N MET A 129 -2.90 8.45 -15.48
CA MET A 129 -2.64 9.88 -15.72
C MET A 129 -2.92 10.74 -14.49
N GLN A 130 -3.98 10.42 -13.73
CA GLN A 130 -4.28 11.10 -12.47
C GLN A 130 -3.17 10.89 -11.43
N ALA A 131 -2.64 9.67 -11.34
CA ALA A 131 -1.54 9.37 -10.44
C ALA A 131 -0.24 10.10 -10.82
N ALA A 132 0.09 10.14 -12.11
CA ALA A 132 1.24 10.88 -12.61
C ALA A 132 1.13 12.38 -12.33
N GLU A 133 -0.05 12.96 -12.55
CA GLU A 133 -0.33 14.38 -12.24
C GLU A 133 -0.18 14.67 -10.74
N PHE A 134 -0.74 13.80 -9.89
CA PHE A 134 -0.62 13.91 -8.44
C PHE A 134 0.84 13.93 -8.00
N VAL A 135 1.64 12.95 -8.44
CA VAL A 135 3.07 12.87 -8.10
C VAL A 135 3.80 14.12 -8.58
N ARG A 136 3.61 14.53 -9.84
CA ARG A 136 4.27 15.72 -10.40
C ARG A 136 4.00 16.97 -9.57
N VAL A 137 2.73 17.26 -9.26
CA VAL A 137 2.35 18.47 -8.54
C VAL A 137 2.97 18.51 -7.13
N ILE A 138 2.99 17.37 -6.43
CA ILE A 138 3.57 17.30 -5.09
C ILE A 138 5.10 17.47 -5.15
N GLU A 139 5.78 16.76 -6.06
CA GLU A 139 7.24 16.86 -6.18
C GLU A 139 7.69 18.27 -6.57
N GLU A 140 7.04 18.90 -7.56
CA GLU A 140 7.38 20.27 -7.99
C GLU A 140 7.16 21.30 -6.89
N ARG A 141 6.15 21.11 -6.03
CA ARG A 141 5.83 22.05 -4.97
C ARG A 141 6.73 21.90 -3.74
N GLN A 142 7.15 20.68 -3.43
CA GLN A 142 7.93 20.38 -2.22
C GLN A 142 9.43 20.32 -2.48
N GLY A 143 9.86 20.08 -3.73
CA GLY A 143 11.26 19.77 -4.05
C GLY A 143 11.71 18.40 -3.52
N LEU A 144 10.78 17.55 -3.10
CA LEU A 144 11.02 16.21 -2.56
C LEU A 144 10.42 15.16 -3.49
N LYS A 145 11.01 13.95 -3.52
CA LYS A 145 10.54 12.86 -4.37
C LYS A 145 9.61 11.89 -3.65
N ILE A 146 8.59 11.40 -4.36
CA ILE A 146 7.71 10.33 -3.89
C ILE A 146 8.23 8.99 -4.42
N GLY A 147 8.39 8.01 -3.52
CA GLY A 147 8.82 6.65 -3.92
C GLY A 147 10.31 6.54 -4.28
N CYS A 148 11.15 7.49 -3.84
CA CYS A 148 12.60 7.41 -4.00
C CYS A 148 13.19 6.32 -3.11
N VAL A 149 13.56 5.18 -3.71
CA VAL A 149 14.04 4.00 -2.97
C VAL A 149 15.41 4.26 -2.33
N GLU A 150 16.30 4.98 -3.03
CA GLU A 150 17.65 5.29 -2.55
C GLU A 150 17.61 6.20 -1.33
N GLU A 151 16.74 7.20 -1.32
CA GLU A 151 16.53 8.06 -0.15
C GLU A 151 16.01 7.25 1.04
N VAL A 152 14.99 6.41 0.84
CA VAL A 152 14.44 5.57 1.91
C VAL A 152 15.52 4.65 2.47
N ALA A 153 16.30 3.99 1.60
CA ALA A 153 17.37 3.09 2.01
C ALA A 153 18.49 3.82 2.77
N TRP A 154 18.88 5.02 2.33
CA TRP A 154 19.86 5.84 3.04
C TRP A 154 19.36 6.31 4.40
N ARG A 155 18.13 6.85 4.49
CA ARG A 155 17.53 7.28 5.76
C ARG A 155 17.29 6.13 6.74
N ALA A 156 17.03 4.93 6.24
CA ALA A 156 16.93 3.71 7.03
C ALA A 156 18.29 3.14 7.47
N GLY A 157 19.41 3.71 7.00
CA GLY A 157 20.77 3.26 7.32
C GLY A 157 21.24 2.03 6.55
N PHE A 158 20.53 1.64 5.48
CA PHE A 158 20.96 0.55 4.58
C PHE A 158 22.05 0.98 3.60
N LEU A 159 22.17 2.29 3.34
CA LEU A 159 23.21 2.87 2.51
C LEU A 159 24.01 3.91 3.30
N SER A 160 25.32 3.93 3.10
CA SER A 160 26.17 5.05 3.55
C SER A 160 26.00 6.25 2.62
N ALA A 161 26.44 7.43 3.08
CA ALA A 161 26.48 8.64 2.26
C ALA A 161 27.37 8.48 1.01
N GLU A 162 28.44 7.69 1.09
CA GLU A 162 29.30 7.38 -0.06
C GLU A 162 28.57 6.51 -1.08
N GLN A 163 27.88 5.46 -0.62
CA GLN A 163 27.08 4.60 -1.49
C GLN A 163 25.94 5.36 -2.18
N LEU A 164 25.28 6.29 -1.46
CA LEU A 164 24.25 7.14 -2.06
C LEU A 164 24.84 8.04 -3.15
N ARG A 165 26.00 8.65 -2.89
CA ARG A 165 26.70 9.51 -3.86
C ARG A 165 27.08 8.75 -5.14
N ASP A 166 27.59 7.53 -4.98
CA ASP A 166 27.97 6.67 -6.11
C ASP A 166 26.76 6.28 -6.97
N LEU A 167 25.61 5.99 -6.35
CA LEU A 167 24.36 5.72 -7.06
C LEU A 167 23.80 6.96 -7.77
N ALA A 168 23.97 8.15 -7.17
CA ALA A 168 23.44 9.39 -7.70
C ALA A 168 24.20 9.89 -8.94
N GLY A 169 25.52 9.73 -8.98
CA GLY A 169 26.39 10.27 -10.04
C GLY A 169 25.92 9.96 -11.48
N PRO A 170 25.64 8.68 -11.82
CA PRO A 170 25.15 8.29 -13.15
C PRO A 170 23.78 8.88 -13.51
N LEU A 171 22.97 9.26 -12.52
CA LEU A 171 21.58 9.71 -12.68
C LEU A 171 21.43 11.23 -12.76
N THR A 172 22.53 11.98 -12.64
CA THR A 172 22.52 13.46 -12.69
C THR A 172 21.89 14.01 -13.98
N LYS A 173 22.10 13.34 -15.12
CA LYS A 173 21.51 13.77 -16.42
C LYS A 173 19.99 13.80 -16.45
N SER A 174 19.29 13.04 -15.61
CA SER A 174 17.83 13.04 -15.53
C SER A 174 17.28 14.03 -14.49
N GLY A 175 18.15 14.71 -13.74
CA GLY A 175 17.79 15.51 -12.56
C GLY A 175 17.49 14.67 -11.31
N TYR A 176 17.32 13.35 -11.44
CA TYR A 176 17.12 12.47 -10.28
C TYR A 176 18.39 12.35 -9.44
N GLY A 177 19.56 12.25 -10.08
CA GLY A 177 20.85 12.24 -9.38
C GLY A 177 21.11 13.55 -8.63
N ASP A 178 20.74 14.70 -9.21
CA ASP A 178 20.92 15.99 -8.56
C ASP A 178 20.10 16.09 -7.26
N TYR A 179 18.86 15.55 -7.27
CA TYR A 179 18.05 15.41 -6.06
C TYR A 179 18.78 14.59 -4.99
N LEU A 180 19.27 13.39 -5.35
CA LEU A 180 19.94 12.50 -4.40
C LEU A 180 21.22 13.12 -3.82
N LEU A 181 21.98 13.86 -4.62
CA LEU A 181 23.15 14.59 -4.15
C LEU A 181 22.76 15.72 -3.20
N GLY A 182 21.70 16.46 -3.49
CA GLY A 182 21.18 17.51 -2.61
C GLY A 182 20.78 17.01 -1.22
N LEU A 183 20.29 15.76 -1.11
CA LEU A 183 20.00 15.14 0.19
C LEU A 183 21.22 15.04 1.11
N LEU A 184 22.43 14.93 0.54
CA LEU A 184 23.68 14.83 1.31
C LEU A 184 24.21 16.20 1.76
N ASP A 185 23.78 17.28 1.10
CA ASP A 185 24.19 18.65 1.42
C ASP A 185 23.31 19.27 2.51
N ASP A 186 22.05 18.82 2.63
CA ASP A 186 21.09 19.22 3.66
C ASP A 186 21.19 18.38 4.97
N ALA A 187 22.14 17.45 5.06
CA ALA A 187 22.31 16.48 6.15
C ALA A 187 23.24 16.94 7.29
#